data_AF-A0A829H143-F1
#
_entry.id   AF-A0A829H143-F1
#
_cell.length_a   1.000
_cell.length_b   1.000
_cell.length_c   1.000
_cell.angle_alpha   90.00
_cell.angle_beta   90.00
_cell.angle_gamma   90.00
#
_symmetry.space_group_name_H-M   'P 1'
#
loop_
_entity.id
_entity.type
_entity.pdbx_description
1 polymer ?
#
loop_
_entity_poly.entity_id
_entity_poly.type
_entity_poly.pdbx_seq_one_letter_code
_entity_poly.pdbx_strand_id
1 'polypeptide(L)' 'SNIKSVGISTAGAKELGEDIGRRIAEVLPSVPILVRPTDPVIATHTGPGAFAITYYVD' A
#
# COMPACT_ATOMS: atom_id res chain seq x y z
N SER A 1 -16.07 -7.16 -11.32
CA SER A 1 -14.82 -6.42 -11.58
C SER A 1 -13.67 -7.12 -10.91
N ASN A 2 -12.53 -7.28 -11.61
CA ASN A 2 -11.32 -7.89 -11.07
C ASN A 2 -10.34 -6.80 -10.67
N ILE A 3 -9.66 -6.95 -9.53
CA ILE A 3 -8.59 -6.05 -9.10
C ILE A 3 -7.41 -6.20 -10.06
N LYS A 4 -6.89 -5.07 -10.56
CA LYS A 4 -5.76 -5.04 -11.49
C LYS A 4 -4.42 -4.78 -10.82
N SER A 5 -4.40 -3.98 -9.77
CA SER A 5 -3.23 -3.81 -8.92
C SER A 5 -3.62 -3.22 -7.57
N VAL A 6 -2.70 -3.34 -6.62
CA VAL A 6 -2.80 -2.74 -5.29
C VAL A 6 -1.57 -1.85 -5.05
N GLY A 7 -1.81 -0.64 -4.56
CA GLY A 7 -0.79 0.27 -4.06
C GLY A 7 -0.86 0.39 -2.53
N ILE A 8 0.30 0.41 -1.88
CA ILE A 8 0.42 0.66 -0.44
C ILE A 8 1.37 1.83 -0.26
N SER A 9 0.83 2.96 0.24
CA SER A 9 1.61 4.15 0.54
C SER A 9 1.89 4.22 2.04
N THR A 10 3.11 4.59 2.46
CA THR A 10 3.53 4.62 3.88
C THR A 10 4.14 5.97 4.27
N ALA A 11 3.95 6.38 5.52
CA ALA A 11 4.59 7.55 6.13
C ALA A 11 5.52 7.10 7.27
N GLY A 12 6.76 6.74 6.93
CA GLY A 12 7.72 6.19 7.90
C GLY A 12 7.40 4.79 8.41
N ALA A 13 6.43 4.10 7.80
CA ALA A 13 5.91 2.79 8.21
C ALA A 13 6.23 1.68 7.19
N LYS A 14 7.45 1.67 6.65
CA LYS A 14 7.82 0.79 5.53
C LYS A 14 7.59 -0.69 5.84
N GLU A 15 8.07 -1.16 6.99
CA GLU A 15 7.97 -2.58 7.41
C GLU A 15 6.52 -3.03 7.54
N LEU A 16 5.66 -2.17 8.11
CA LEU A 16 4.21 -2.42 8.17
C LEU A 16 3.60 -2.51 6.77
N GLY A 17 3.96 -1.60 5.86
CA GLY A 17 3.49 -1.62 4.47
C GLY A 17 3.92 -2.87 3.72
N GLU A 18 5.15 -3.34 3.91
CA GLU A 18 5.67 -4.58 3.31
C GLU A 18 4.97 -5.81 3.89
N ASP A 19 4.68 -5.85 5.19
CA ASP A 19 3.93 -6.94 5.82
C ASP A 19 2.50 -7.03 5.27
N ILE A 20 1.80 -5.90 5.15
CA ILE A 20 0.48 -5.82 4.54
C ILE A 20 0.54 -6.29 3.08
N GLY A 21 1.55 -5.84 2.32
CA GLY A 21 1.74 -6.25 0.93
C GLY A 21 1.89 -7.77 0.78
N ARG A 22 2.69 -8.41 1.65
CA ARG A 22 2.84 -9.87 1.65
C ARG A 22 1.52 -10.59 1.93
N ARG A 23 0.77 -10.16 2.95
CA ARG A 23 -0.53 -10.76 3.29
C ARG A 23 -1.55 -10.64 2.16
N ILE A 24 -1.54 -9.51 1.43
CA ILE A 24 -2.40 -9.33 0.26
C ILE A 24 -1.95 -10.24 -0.89
N ALA A 25 -0.64 -10.41 -1.10
CA ALA A 25 -0.12 -11.31 -2.13
C ALA A 25 -0.51 -12.78 -1.87
N GLU A 26 -0.58 -13.21 -0.60
CA GLU A 26 -1.01 -14.57 -0.22
C GLU A 26 -2.47 -14.86 -0.65
N VAL A 27 -3.35 -13.85 -0.55
CA VAL A 27 -4.77 -14.00 -0.92
C VAL A 27 -5.06 -13.64 -2.39
N LEU A 28 -4.20 -12.83 -3.02
CA LEU A 28 -4.32 -12.37 -4.41
C LEU A 28 -2.99 -12.58 -5.18
N PRO A 29 -2.57 -13.84 -5.41
CA PRO A 29 -1.23 -14.16 -5.91
C PRO A 29 -0.93 -13.65 -7.32
N SER A 30 -1.96 -13.38 -8.12
CA SER A 30 -1.83 -12.87 -9.48
C SER A 30 -1.95 -11.36 -9.61
N VAL A 31 -2.19 -10.64 -8.51
CA VAL A 31 -2.38 -9.19 -8.52
C VAL A 31 -1.05 -8.50 -8.18
N PRO A 32 -0.53 -7.62 -9.06
CA PRO A 32 0.65 -6.80 -8.76
C PRO A 32 0.43 -5.91 -7.54
N ILE A 33 1.42 -5.89 -6.63
CA ILE A 33 1.42 -5.06 -5.42
C ILE A 33 2.64 -4.15 -5.43
N LEU A 34 2.41 -2.85 -5.19
CA LEU A 34 3.46 -1.85 -5.05
C LEU A 34 3.41 -1.24 -3.65
N VAL A 35 4.51 -1.35 -2.89
CA VAL A 35 4.68 -0.67 -1.61
C VAL A 35 5.68 0.48 -1.77
N ARG A 36 5.32 1.69 -1.36
CA ARG A 36 6.23 2.85 -1.41
C ARG A 36 5.95 3.89 -0.32
N PRO A 37 6.89 4.78 0.00
CA PRO A 37 6.61 5.96 0.78
C PRO A 37 5.61 6.90 0.08
N THR A 38 4.79 7.59 0.85
CA THR A 38 3.96 8.70 0.36
C THR A 38 4.79 9.98 0.24
N ASP A 39 4.23 10.98 -0.44
CA ASP A 39 4.85 12.30 -0.58
C ASP A 39 4.88 13.07 0.76
N PRO A 40 5.90 13.91 1.03
CA PRO A 40 5.98 14.72 2.25
C PRO A 40 4.72 15.53 2.56
N VAL A 41 4.00 16.05 1.56
CA VAL A 41 2.76 16.81 1.77
C VAL A 41 1.70 15.94 2.45
N ILE A 42 1.57 14.67 2.08
CA ILE A 42 0.63 13.77 2.74
C ILE A 42 1.15 13.34 4.11
N ALA A 43 2.44 13.00 4.19
CA ALA A 43 3.05 12.52 5.43
C ALA A 43 2.92 13.52 6.59
N THR A 44 3.01 14.83 6.33
CA THR A 44 2.85 15.87 7.36
C THR A 44 1.43 15.98 7.90
N HIS A 45 0.41 15.59 7.13
CA HIS A 45 -0.99 15.63 7.55
C HIS A 45 -1.45 14.33 8.21
N THR A 46 -0.96 13.18 7.72
CA THR A 46 -1.33 11.86 8.27
C THR A 46 -0.54 11.50 9.53
N GLY A 47 0.67 12.06 9.68
CA GLY A 47 1.59 11.76 10.76
C GLY A 47 2.42 10.49 10.54
N PRO A 48 3.48 10.29 11.37
CA PRO A 48 4.31 9.10 11.32
C PRO A 48 3.52 7.82 11.62
N GLY A 49 3.87 6.72 10.95
CA GLY A 49 3.20 5.44 11.15
C GLY A 49 1.98 5.22 10.25
N ALA A 50 1.52 6.26 9.54
CA ALA A 50 0.36 6.14 8.66
C ALA A 50 0.64 5.29 7.41
N PHE A 51 -0.41 4.64 6.90
CA PHE A 51 -0.39 3.96 5.61
C PHE A 51 -1.75 4.08 4.92
N ALA A 52 -1.78 3.84 3.61
CA ALA A 52 -3.00 3.77 2.81
C ALA A 52 -2.91 2.61 1.83
N ILE A 53 -4.02 1.91 1.63
CA ILE A 53 -4.18 0.86 0.60
C ILE A 53 -5.08 1.43 -0.50
N THR A 54 -4.60 1.39 -1.73
CA THR A 54 -5.36 1.76 -2.92
C THR A 54 -5.42 0.57 -3.86
N TYR A 55 -6.51 0.46 -4.62
CA TYR A 55 -6.64 -0.54 -5.67
C TYR A 55 -7.45 0.06 -6.80
N TYR A 56 -7.25 -0.48 -8.00
CA TYR A 56 -8.13 -0.16 -9.12
C TYR A 56 -8.64 -1.44 -9.76
N VAL A 57 -9.85 -1.33 -10.30
CA VAL A 57 -10.60 -2.41 -10.93
C VAL A 57 -10.95 -2.00 -12.35
N ASP A 58 -11.27 -2.97 -13.20
CA ASP A 58 -12.00 -2.73 -14.46
C ASP A 58 -13.46 -2.33 -14.19
#